data_AF-A0A2X1QHL3-F1
#
_entry.id   AF-A0A2X1QHL3-F1
#
_cell.length_a   1.000
_cell.length_b   1.000
_cell.length_c   1.000
_cell.angle_alpha   90.00
_cell.angle_beta   90.00
_cell.angle_gamma   90.00
#
_symmetry.space_group_name_H-M   'P 1'
#
loop_
_entity.id
_entity.type
_entity.pdbx_description
1 polymer ?
#
loop_
_entity_poly.entity_id
_entity_poly.type
_entity_poly.pdbx_seq_one_letter_code
_entity_poly.pdbx_strand_id
1 'polypeptide(L)' 'MDGEGVQIGKGDVNFDELADDLRRHAPGVQFIPEVWQGHKNQGEGFWHALNFLEKYL' A
#
# COMPACT_ATOMS: atom_id res chain seq x y z
N MET A 1 9.70 -9.69 -18.41
CA MET A 1 8.90 -9.15 -17.29
C MET A 1 9.91 -8.75 -16.25
N ASP A 2 10.07 -7.46 -16.02
CA ASP A 2 11.25 -6.89 -15.36
C ASP A 2 11.24 -7.01 -13.83
N GLY A 3 10.64 -8.09 -13.31
CA GLY A 3 10.59 -8.39 -11.87
C GLY A 3 9.73 -7.45 -11.03
N GLU A 4 9.00 -6.52 -11.65
CA GLU A 4 8.11 -5.59 -10.96
C GLU A 4 6.90 -6.30 -10.36
N GLY A 5 6.56 -5.92 -9.13
CA GLY A 5 5.34 -6.38 -8.46
C GLY A 5 4.08 -5.85 -9.13
N VAL A 6 2.96 -6.51 -8.88
CA VAL A 6 1.63 -6.09 -9.34
C VAL A 6 1.23 -4.75 -8.72
N GLN A 7 0.45 -3.95 -9.46
CA GLN A 7 -0.12 -2.72 -8.90
C GLN A 7 -1.00 -3.01 -7.67
N ILE A 8 -1.04 -2.05 -6.75
CA ILE A 8 -1.84 -2.15 -5.52
C ILE A 8 -3.32 -2.44 -5.84
N GLY A 9 -3.93 -3.35 -5.09
CA GLY A 9 -5.31 -3.80 -5.31
C GLY A 9 -5.52 -4.68 -6.55
N LYS A 10 -4.46 -5.03 -7.30
CA LYS A 10 -4.50 -5.99 -8.42
C LYS A 10 -3.83 -7.33 -8.12
N GLY A 11 -3.14 -7.42 -6.99
CA GLY A 11 -2.61 -8.68 -6.46
C GLY A 11 -3.63 -9.46 -5.66
N ASP A 12 -3.10 -10.36 -4.85
CA ASP A 12 -3.83 -11.32 -4.00
C ASP A 12 -3.76 -10.97 -2.51
N VAL A 13 -3.24 -9.79 -2.16
CA VAL A 13 -3.23 -9.29 -0.78
C VAL A 13 -4.66 -9.02 -0.30
N ASN A 14 -5.05 -9.66 0.81
CA ASN A 14 -6.26 -9.36 1.54
C ASN A 14 -6.04 -8.14 2.46
N PHE A 15 -6.46 -6.95 2.01
CA PHE A 15 -6.20 -5.71 2.73
C PHE A 15 -7.05 -5.53 4.00
N ASP A 16 -8.22 -6.16 4.09
CA ASP A 16 -9.02 -6.14 5.32
C ASP A 16 -8.31 -6.89 6.46
N GLU A 17 -7.79 -8.08 6.14
CA GLU A 17 -7.03 -8.90 7.09
C GLU A 17 -5.70 -8.23 7.48
N LEU A 18 -4.97 -7.67 6.51
CA LEU A 18 -3.77 -6.89 6.79
C LEU A 18 -4.05 -5.72 7.73
N ALA A 19 -5.15 -5.00 7.53
CA ALA A 19 -5.52 -3.87 8.37
C ALA A 19 -5.89 -4.30 9.80
N ASP A 20 -6.61 -5.42 9.95
CA ASP A 20 -6.90 -5.99 11.27
C ASP A 20 -5.64 -6.40 12.02
N ASP A 21 -4.69 -7.02 11.33
CA ASP A 21 -3.42 -7.42 11.92
C ASP A 21 -2.55 -6.21 12.30
N LEU A 22 -2.49 -5.18 11.45
CA LEU A 22 -1.78 -3.94 11.78
C LEU A 22 -2.39 -3.24 13.00
N ARG A 23 -3.73 -3.15 13.07
CA ARG A 23 -4.43 -2.60 14.25
C ARG A 23 -4.13 -3.38 15.52
N ARG A 24 -4.04 -4.72 15.43
CA ARG A 24 -3.79 -5.60 16.58
C ARG A 24 -2.33 -5.57 17.03
N HIS A 25 -1.40 -5.62 16.09
CA HIS A 25 0.01 -5.91 16.37
C HIS A 25 0.93 -4.70 16.29
N ALA A 26 0.52 -3.63 15.59
CA ALA A 26 1.29 -2.40 15.45
C ALA A 26 0.44 -1.15 15.77
N PRO A 27 -0.29 -1.10 16.90
CA PRO A 27 -1.13 0.04 17.23
C PRO A 27 -0.32 1.32 17.37
N GLY A 28 -0.78 2.39 16.72
CA GLY A 28 -0.12 3.70 16.79
C GLY A 28 1.16 3.83 15.96
N VAL A 29 1.54 2.79 15.20
CA VAL A 29 2.67 2.84 14.27
C VAL A 29 2.20 3.40 12.93
N GLN A 30 2.96 4.34 12.37
CA GLN A 30 2.69 4.88 11.03
C GLN A 30 3.11 3.89 9.94
N PHE A 31 2.37 3.87 8.84
CA PHE A 31 2.70 3.12 7.64
C PHE A 31 2.85 4.07 6.45
N ILE A 32 3.64 3.65 5.46
CA ILE A 32 3.87 4.38 4.20
C ILE A 32 3.95 3.34 3.07
N PRO A 33 3.16 3.47 1.98
CA PRO A 33 3.27 2.56 0.85
C PRO A 33 4.55 2.79 0.05
N GLU A 34 5.33 1.73 -0.16
CA GLU A 34 6.41 1.72 -1.15
C GLU A 34 5.88 1.07 -2.42
N VAL A 35 5.99 1.80 -3.54
CA VAL A 35 5.55 1.33 -4.86
C VAL A 35 6.64 1.59 -5.87
N TRP A 36 6.77 0.66 -6.82
CA TRP A 36 7.76 0.76 -7.88
C TRP A 36 7.60 2.07 -8.66
N GLN A 37 8.71 2.81 -8.79
CA GLN A 37 8.75 4.16 -9.39
C GLN A 37 7.76 5.15 -8.78
N GLY A 38 7.41 5.01 -7.49
CA GLY A 38 6.46 5.87 -6.80
C GLY A 38 6.81 7.35 -6.81
N HIS A 39 8.08 7.71 -7.03
CA HIS A 39 8.56 9.10 -7.11
C HIS A 39 8.34 9.77 -8.48
N LYS A 40 8.02 9.01 -9.54
CA LYS A 40 7.73 9.59 -10.86
C LYS A 40 6.47 10.46 -10.79
N ASN A 41 6.36 11.41 -11.72
CA ASN A 41 5.21 12.29 -11.86
C ASN A 41 4.77 12.95 -10.53
N GLN A 42 5.75 13.44 -9.75
CA GLN A 42 5.49 14.10 -8.46
C GLN A 42 4.83 13.20 -7.41
N GLY A 43 5.14 11.90 -7.43
CA GLY A 43 4.61 10.99 -6.42
C GLY A 43 3.31 10.28 -6.83
N GLU A 44 2.91 10.32 -8.11
CA GLU A 44 1.57 9.86 -8.52
C GLU A 44 1.23 8.45 -8.04
N GLY A 45 2.15 7.50 -8.25
CA GLY A 45 1.97 6.12 -7.79
C GLY A 45 1.88 6.02 -6.27
N PHE A 46 2.69 6.82 -5.56
CA PHE A 46 2.65 6.90 -4.11
C PHE A 46 1.29 7.39 -3.60
N TRP A 47 0.79 8.52 -4.13
CA TRP A 47 -0.51 9.08 -3.73
C TRP A 47 -1.67 8.14 -4.05
N HIS A 48 -1.61 7.47 -5.21
CA HIS A 48 -2.62 6.46 -5.56
C HIS A 48 -2.64 5.32 -4.54
N ALA A 49 -1.48 4.79 -4.16
CA ALA A 49 -1.38 3.71 -3.18
C ALA A 49 -1.81 4.16 -1.78
N LEU A 50 -1.44 5.38 -1.37
CA LEU A 50 -1.84 5.94 -0.08
C LEU A 50 -3.37 6.07 -0.01
N ASN A 51 -3.99 6.70 -1.00
CA ASN A 51 -5.45 6.85 -1.08
C ASN A 51 -6.19 5.50 -1.14
N PHE A 52 -5.56 4.47 -1.70
CA PHE A 52 -6.13 3.11 -1.69
C PHE A 52 -6.12 2.51 -0.28
N LEU A 53 -4.98 2.62 0.42
CA LEU A 53 -4.79 2.05 1.76
C LEU A 53 -5.59 2.77 2.86
N GLU A 54 -5.80 4.08 2.74
CA GLU A 54 -6.60 4.88 3.69
C GLU A 54 -8.05 4.40 3.85
N LYS A 55 -8.55 3.57 2.92
CA LYS A 55 -9.88 2.97 3.04
C LYS A 55 -9.95 1.84 4.07
N TYR A 56 -8.80 1.27 4.43
CA TYR A 56 -8.69 0.11 5.30
C TYR A 56 -8.13 0.45 6.70
N LEU A 57 -7.20 1.41 6.77
CA LEU A 57 -6.32 1.67 7.92
C LEU A 57 -6.74 2.87 8.77
#